data_AF-A0A7S0PJ20-F1
#
_entry.id   AF-A0A7S0PJ20-F1
#
_cell.length_a   1.000
_cell.length_b   1.000
_cell.length_c   1.000
_cell.angle_alpha   90.00
_cell.angle_beta   90.00
_cell.angle_gamma   90.00
#
_symmetry.space_group_name_H-M   'P 1'
#
loop_
_entity.id
_entity.type
_entity.pdbx_description
1 polymer ?
#
loop_
_entity_poly.entity_id
_entity_poly.type
_entity_poly.pdbx_seq_one_letter_code
_entity_poly.pdbx_strand_id
1 'polypeptide(L)'
;ADAVGVFDPNTNSFAVVDIKDDISSNKKFSGAAAASNGKIIFAPTGSTGVGVFDPSDNSFALVDISATISTGYKFAGAAAANNGKIIFAPTGSTGVGVFDPS
;
A
#
# COMPACT_ATOMS: atom_id res chain seq x y z
N ALA A 1 -6.43 -6.09 -9.88
CA ALA A 1 -6.62 -7.05 -8.78
C ALA A 1 -7.41 -6.34 -7.70
N ASP A 2 -8.38 -7.03 -7.15
CA ASP A 2 -9.23 -6.55 -6.05
C ASP A 2 -8.98 -7.42 -4.81
N ALA A 3 -7.72 -7.86 -4.64
CA ALA A 3 -7.32 -8.71 -3.53
C ALA A 3 -5.86 -8.52 -3.15
N VAL A 4 -5.54 -8.85 -1.89
CA VAL A 4 -4.18 -9.02 -1.36
C VAL A 4 -3.87 -10.51 -1.27
N GLY A 5 -2.73 -10.92 -1.82
CA GLY A 5 -2.25 -12.30 -1.69
C GLY A 5 -1.48 -12.50 -0.39
N VAL A 6 -1.82 -13.54 0.35
CA VAL A 6 -1.17 -13.92 1.61
C VAL A 6 -0.62 -15.33 1.45
N PHE A 7 0.68 -15.51 1.70
CA PHE A 7 1.35 -16.81 1.64
C PHE A 7 1.87 -17.18 3.03
N ASP A 8 1.47 -18.35 3.53
CA ASP A 8 2.02 -18.92 4.75
C ASP A 8 3.04 -20.02 4.41
N PRO A 9 4.34 -19.79 4.64
CA PRO A 9 5.38 -20.77 4.33
C PRO A 9 5.35 -22.01 5.24
N ASN A 10 4.75 -21.94 6.42
CA ASN A 10 4.70 -23.09 7.34
C ASN A 10 3.71 -24.14 6.86
N THR A 11 2.61 -23.70 6.27
CA THR A 11 1.55 -24.56 5.71
C THR A 11 1.62 -24.69 4.19
N ASN A 12 2.51 -23.94 3.53
CA ASN A 12 2.60 -23.81 2.08
C ASN A 12 1.24 -23.46 1.45
N SER A 13 0.46 -22.63 2.13
CA SER A 13 -0.88 -22.20 1.71
C SER A 13 -0.86 -20.79 1.15
N PHE A 14 -1.72 -20.54 0.17
CA PHE A 14 -1.92 -19.22 -0.42
C PHE A 14 -3.40 -18.85 -0.34
N ALA A 15 -3.68 -17.68 0.21
CA ALA A 15 -5.02 -17.12 0.32
C ALA A 15 -5.08 -15.75 -0.39
N VAL A 16 -6.28 -15.37 -0.79
CA VAL A 16 -6.57 -14.04 -1.31
C VAL A 16 -7.57 -13.36 -0.39
N VAL A 17 -7.24 -12.16 0.05
CA VAL A 17 -8.12 -11.30 0.84
C VAL A 17 -8.79 -10.32 -0.11
N ASP A 18 -10.11 -10.37 -0.23
CA ASP A 18 -10.89 -9.46 -1.09
C ASP A 18 -10.87 -8.03 -0.52
N ILE A 19 -10.60 -7.06 -1.38
CA ILE A 19 -10.54 -5.62 -1.04
C ILE A 19 -11.38 -4.78 -2.01
N LYS A 20 -12.28 -5.40 -2.79
CA LYS A 20 -13.06 -4.72 -3.84
C LYS A 20 -13.93 -3.58 -3.30
N ASP A 21 -14.39 -3.71 -2.06
CA ASP A 21 -15.29 -2.75 -1.42
C ASP A 21 -14.52 -1.52 -0.91
N ASP A 22 -13.22 -1.65 -0.67
CA ASP A 22 -12.35 -0.58 -0.20
C ASP A 22 -11.71 0.22 -1.33
N ILE A 23 -11.57 -0.37 -2.53
CA ILE A 23 -10.87 0.28 -3.63
C ILE A 23 -11.30 -0.21 -5.03
N SER A 24 -11.72 0.74 -5.87
CA SER A 24 -12.19 0.49 -7.23
C SER A 24 -11.21 0.88 -8.35
N SER A 25 -10.05 1.45 -8.00
CA SER A 25 -9.13 1.97 -9.03
C SER A 25 -8.41 0.86 -9.81
N ASN A 26 -8.03 1.18 -11.05
CA ASN A 26 -7.15 0.34 -11.86
C ASN A 26 -5.68 0.63 -11.53
N LYS A 27 -4.80 -0.38 -11.67
CA LYS A 27 -3.35 -0.27 -11.39
C LYS A 27 -3.07 0.33 -9.99
N LYS A 28 -3.77 -0.18 -8.97
CA LYS A 28 -3.85 0.35 -7.61
C LYS A 28 -2.46 0.66 -7.01
N PHE A 29 -1.62 -0.36 -6.91
CA PHE A 29 -0.34 -0.33 -6.18
C PHE A 29 0.78 -1.02 -6.99
N SER A 30 2.04 -0.60 -6.80
CA SER A 30 3.22 -1.19 -7.49
C SER A 30 4.28 -1.77 -6.56
N GLY A 31 4.26 -1.45 -5.28
CA GLY A 31 5.17 -2.01 -4.29
C GLY A 31 4.61 -1.85 -2.89
N ALA A 32 5.27 -2.45 -1.90
CA ALA A 32 4.86 -2.36 -0.50
C ALA A 32 6.06 -2.41 0.43
N ALA A 33 5.88 -1.91 1.65
CA ALA A 33 6.87 -2.00 2.73
C ALA A 33 6.19 -2.41 4.02
N ALA A 34 6.90 -3.17 4.86
CA ALA A 34 6.49 -3.45 6.22
C ALA A 34 6.74 -2.22 7.10
N ALA A 35 5.71 -1.75 7.79
CA ALA A 35 5.83 -0.74 8.83
C ALA A 35 6.24 -1.38 10.17
N SER A 36 6.76 -0.57 11.10
CA SER A 36 7.19 -1.01 12.42
C SER A 36 6.05 -1.55 13.30
N ASN A 37 4.80 -1.20 12.98
CA ASN A 37 3.60 -1.71 13.65
C ASN A 37 3.09 -3.04 13.06
N GLY A 38 3.83 -3.67 12.14
CA GLY A 38 3.47 -4.95 11.52
C GLY A 38 2.52 -4.85 10.33
N LYS A 39 1.99 -3.66 10.03
CA LYS A 39 1.14 -3.42 8.85
C LYS A 39 1.96 -3.35 7.58
N ILE A 40 1.34 -3.72 6.46
CA ILE A 40 1.92 -3.62 5.11
C ILE A 40 1.36 -2.38 4.42
N ILE A 41 2.24 -1.49 3.99
CA ILE A 41 1.89 -0.22 3.37
C ILE A 41 2.18 -0.29 1.87
N PHE A 42 1.13 -0.19 1.06
CA PHE A 42 1.18 -0.27 -0.39
C PHE A 42 1.38 1.11 -1.02
N ALA A 43 2.40 1.24 -1.89
CA ALA A 43 2.70 2.45 -2.64
C ALA A 43 1.61 2.74 -3.68
N PRO A 44 0.95 3.92 -3.62
CA PRO A 44 -0.17 4.21 -4.50
C PRO A 44 0.28 4.65 -5.89
N THR A 45 0.15 3.76 -6.88
CA THR A 45 0.47 4.04 -8.28
C THR A 45 -0.68 4.78 -8.94
N GLY A 46 -1.76 4.05 -9.28
CA GLY A 46 -3.01 4.59 -9.81
C GLY A 46 -4.14 4.70 -8.79
N SER A 47 -3.90 4.30 -7.53
CA SER A 47 -4.86 4.45 -6.42
C SER A 47 -5.06 5.91 -6.00
N THR A 48 -6.26 6.27 -5.54
CA THR A 48 -6.54 7.57 -4.89
C THR A 48 -5.95 7.67 -3.49
N GLY A 49 -5.61 6.53 -2.88
CA GLY A 49 -5.12 6.45 -1.50
C GLY A 49 -3.99 5.45 -1.31
N VAL A 50 -3.28 5.55 -0.18
CA VAL A 50 -2.30 4.56 0.30
C VAL A 50 -3.05 3.34 0.82
N GLY A 51 -2.66 2.14 0.36
CA GLY A 51 -3.24 0.89 0.86
C GLY A 51 -2.56 0.48 2.16
N VAL A 52 -3.33 0.14 3.18
CA VAL A 52 -2.85 -0.31 4.48
C VAL A 52 -3.47 -1.67 4.75
N PHE A 53 -2.65 -2.70 4.89
CA PHE A 53 -3.10 -4.06 5.16
C PHE A 53 -2.54 -4.53 6.50
N ASP A 54 -3.40 -5.07 7.34
CA ASP A 54 -3.00 -5.71 8.59
C ASP A 54 -3.03 -7.23 8.42
N PRO A 55 -1.86 -7.90 8.39
CA PRO A 55 -1.80 -9.34 8.21
C PRO A 55 -2.27 -10.13 9.44
N SER A 56 -2.50 -9.49 10.60
CA SER A 56 -2.94 -10.18 11.81
C SER A 56 -4.42 -10.52 11.80
N ASP A 57 -5.24 -9.73 11.11
CA ASP A 57 -6.69 -9.90 10.99
C ASP A 57 -7.21 -9.86 9.53
N ASN A 58 -6.29 -9.73 8.57
CA ASN A 58 -6.58 -9.56 7.14
C ASN A 58 -7.42 -8.31 6.83
N SER A 59 -7.42 -7.28 7.67
CA SER A 59 -8.09 -6.03 7.37
C SER A 59 -7.32 -5.21 6.33
N PHE A 60 -8.07 -4.50 5.49
CA PHE A 60 -7.53 -3.55 4.53
C PHE A 60 -8.20 -2.19 4.74
N ALA A 61 -7.42 -1.12 4.59
CA ALA A 61 -7.91 0.24 4.62
C ALA A 61 -7.24 1.06 3.51
N LEU A 62 -8.01 2.00 2.96
CA LEU A 62 -7.51 2.97 1.99
C LEU A 62 -7.43 4.35 2.64
N VAL A 63 -6.22 4.88 2.78
CA VAL A 63 -6.01 6.26 3.27
C VAL A 63 -5.98 7.21 2.09
N ASP A 64 -7.03 8.01 1.91
CA ASP A 64 -7.15 8.94 0.79
C ASP A 64 -6.04 10.01 0.82
N ILE A 65 -5.38 10.21 -0.34
CA ILE A 65 -4.35 11.23 -0.54
C ILE A 65 -4.68 12.17 -1.72
N SER A 66 -5.89 12.08 -2.27
CA SER A 66 -6.31 12.81 -3.47
C SER A 66 -6.22 14.34 -3.33
N ALA A 67 -6.38 14.86 -2.12
CA ALA A 67 -6.20 16.28 -1.80
C ALA A 67 -4.73 16.75 -1.87
N THR A 68 -3.77 15.83 -1.73
CA THR A 68 -2.32 16.14 -1.75
C THR A 68 -1.72 15.89 -3.13
N ILE A 69 -2.17 14.84 -3.82
CA ILE A 69 -1.64 14.46 -5.13
C ILE A 69 -2.68 13.73 -5.97
N SER A 70 -2.91 14.24 -7.19
CA SER A 70 -3.92 13.73 -8.12
C SER A 70 -3.34 13.15 -9.43
N THR A 71 -2.02 13.22 -9.62
CA THR A 71 -1.36 12.68 -10.81
C THR A 71 -1.61 11.17 -10.94
N GLY A 72 -1.76 10.66 -12.16
CA GLY A 72 -1.71 9.22 -12.40
C GLY A 72 -0.29 8.66 -12.23
N TYR A 73 -0.15 7.39 -11.84
CA TYR A 73 1.15 6.71 -11.71
C TYR A 73 2.13 7.42 -10.74
N LYS A 74 1.66 7.75 -9.54
CA LYS A 74 2.36 8.65 -8.60
C LYS A 74 3.68 8.06 -8.09
N PHE A 75 3.64 6.82 -7.62
CA PHE A 75 4.77 6.16 -6.96
C PHE A 75 4.92 4.71 -7.45
N ALA A 76 6.15 4.22 -7.53
CA ALA A 76 6.44 2.85 -8.00
C ALA A 76 6.82 1.87 -6.89
N GLY A 77 7.15 2.36 -5.70
CA GLY A 77 7.61 1.51 -4.61
C GLY A 77 7.51 2.18 -3.25
N ALA A 78 7.70 1.38 -2.20
CA ALA A 78 7.69 1.80 -0.81
C ALA A 78 8.94 1.26 -0.12
N ALA A 79 9.50 2.04 0.81
CA ALA A 79 10.60 1.63 1.66
C ALA A 79 10.35 2.08 3.10
N ALA A 80 10.65 1.21 4.07
CA ALA A 80 10.63 1.57 5.47
C ALA A 80 11.86 2.42 5.81
N ALA A 81 11.66 3.55 6.49
CA ALA A 81 12.73 4.38 7.01
C ALA A 81 12.94 4.15 8.51
N ASN A 82 14.16 4.41 9.00
CA ASN A 82 14.53 4.22 10.41
C ASN A 82 13.75 5.09 11.39
N ASN A 83 13.05 6.12 10.90
CA ASN A 83 12.18 6.98 11.70
C ASN A 83 10.73 6.46 11.79
N GLY A 84 10.47 5.23 11.35
CA GLY A 84 9.14 4.61 11.37
C GLY A 84 8.24 4.98 10.19
N LYS A 85 8.63 5.95 9.35
CA LYS A 85 7.85 6.37 8.19
C LYS A 85 8.07 5.44 7.00
N ILE A 86 7.11 5.46 6.07
CA ILE A 86 7.23 4.83 4.76
C ILE A 86 7.52 5.90 3.72
N ILE A 87 8.54 5.65 2.90
CA ILE A 87 8.98 6.53 1.83
C ILE A 87 8.56 5.93 0.49
N PHE A 88 7.84 6.69 -0.33
CA PHE A 88 7.39 6.27 -1.64
C PHE A 88 8.28 6.83 -2.75
N ALA A 89 8.85 5.94 -3.57
CA ALA A 89 9.68 6.32 -4.69
C ALA A 89 8.84 6.98 -5.81
N PRO A 90 9.11 8.23 -6.21
CA PRO A 90 8.31 8.94 -7.21
C PRO A 90 8.44 8.31 -8.60
N THR A 91 7.36 8.42 -9.37
CA THR A 91 7.35 8.09 -10.81
C THR A 91 6.78 9.26 -11.60
N GLY A 92 5.48 9.50 -11.49
CA GLY A 92 4.82 10.68 -12.06
C GLY A 92 4.63 11.84 -11.07
N SER A 93 4.93 11.63 -9.79
CA SER A 93 4.86 12.67 -8.77
C SER A 93 6.04 13.64 -8.85
N THR A 94 5.81 14.90 -8.45
CA THR A 94 6.85 15.94 -8.43
C THR A 94 7.76 15.88 -7.20
N GLY A 95 7.52 14.93 -6.29
CA GLY A 95 8.26 14.79 -5.05
C GLY A 95 8.10 13.40 -4.44
N VAL A 96 8.96 13.12 -3.45
CA VAL A 96 8.95 11.85 -2.71
C VAL A 96 7.73 11.80 -1.79
N GLY A 97 7.03 10.67 -1.76
CA GLY A 97 5.92 10.46 -0.82
C GLY A 97 6.45 10.09 0.57
N VAL A 98 5.87 10.66 1.61
CA VAL A 98 6.19 10.33 3.00
C VAL A 98 4.88 10.01 3.71
N PHE A 99 4.77 8.79 4.24
CA PHE A 99 3.60 8.29 4.93
C PHE A 99 3.97 7.89 6.36
N ASP A 100 3.16 8.32 7.32
CA ASP A 100 3.32 7.95 8.73
C ASP A 100 2.33 6.83 9.06
N PRO A 101 2.80 5.61 9.36
CA PRO A 101 1.91 4.47 9.63
C PRO A 101 1.48 4.39 11.11
N SER A 102 1.93 5.29 11.99
CA SER A 102 1.64 5.28 13.43
C SER A 102 0.18 5.57 13.77
#